data_AF-A0A950MBB1-F1
#
_entry.id   AF-A0A950MBB1-F1
#
_cell.length_a   1.000
_cell.length_b   1.000
_cell.length_c   1.000
_cell.angle_alpha   90.00
_cell.angle_beta   90.00
_cell.angle_gamma   90.00
#
_symmetry.space_group_name_H-M   'P 1'
#
loop_
_entity.id
_entity.type
_entity.pdbx_description
1 polymer ?
#
loop_
_entity_poly.entity_id
_entity_poly.type
_entity_poly.pdbx_seq_one_letter_code
_entity_poly.pdbx_strand_id
1 'polypeptide(L)'
;MKSARLALALTAAISLTACSGSVSNGSATSEAKSLTRSVKASSSASAYATVVQQLYVSYFGRPADPAGLTNFEAALQSAGAPTDITALAQAYSSNTAIKSLIDSFGTSTESQNLYGSGTTTAFVTAVFQNVLSRTPATSGLDFWVNAISSGSLSQGDAALAIMSGALTNNTTQGRQDALLINNRLTVAAYFTAQVSAQNATSSYSGAAAATSARTMLSAVTATTNTTTEQTAANATVTSLYTAIDTTKLPVGDTKTTTTTPAVGYLYECTVQSGGGGASSKGPWFNSDGTTWNSLNKISVQGSASWVSSFVTNLANGILSITSNDLPSHNTGTFPIASTDPAYAYDRNPNHIAAQTVNWGLPGNPGVASQPTCVNGGAIGILLTGVKLYNAVDGENRDAGAWEIQDSCQGHPDSSGTYHYHNVSTCVPQKDTAGQHSPLVGYAADGFGIYGNLGQNGAALTNADLDECHGHTHAITVNGVTVNQYHYHATKEFPYTVGCFRGTPAQIR
;
A
#
# COMPACT_ATOMS: atom_id res chain seq x y z
N MET A 1 -34.46 -18.71 38.75
CA MET A 1 -33.27 -17.96 39.15
C MET A 1 -32.76 -17.11 37.98
N LYS A 2 -33.60 -16.19 37.48
CA LYS A 2 -33.35 -15.31 36.32
C LYS A 2 -33.80 -13.90 36.74
N SER A 3 -32.92 -13.14 37.39
CA SER A 3 -33.12 -11.70 37.68
C SER A 3 -32.00 -11.02 38.51
N ALA A 4 -30.93 -11.73 38.90
CA ALA A 4 -29.91 -11.17 39.82
C ALA A 4 -28.59 -10.69 39.17
N ARG A 5 -28.52 -10.50 37.85
CA ARG A 5 -27.26 -10.14 37.15
C ARG A 5 -27.09 -8.65 36.78
N LEU A 6 -28.05 -7.78 37.08
CA LEU A 6 -28.01 -6.38 36.60
C LEU A 6 -27.63 -5.33 37.66
N ALA A 7 -27.18 -5.72 38.86
CA ALA A 7 -26.92 -4.77 39.95
C ALA A 7 -25.51 -4.82 40.55
N LEU A 8 -24.55 -5.60 40.02
CA LEU A 8 -23.27 -5.82 40.70
C LEU A 8 -22.01 -5.28 40.00
N ALA A 9 -22.16 -4.48 38.94
CA ALA A 9 -21.06 -3.70 38.36
C ALA A 9 -21.20 -2.18 38.62
N LEU A 10 -22.22 -1.76 39.39
CA LEU A 10 -22.61 -0.36 39.51
C LEU A 10 -22.74 0.11 40.96
N THR A 11 -21.83 -0.25 41.88
CA THR A 11 -21.67 0.47 43.17
C THR A 11 -20.35 0.12 43.86
N ALA A 12 -19.42 1.08 43.90
CA ALA A 12 -18.47 1.27 44.98
C ALA A 12 -18.38 2.79 45.28
N ALA A 13 -18.63 3.16 46.54
CA ALA A 13 -18.93 4.48 47.14
C ALA A 13 -18.00 5.66 46.71
N ILE A 14 -18.49 6.85 46.33
CA ILE A 14 -19.08 8.01 47.08
C ILE A 14 -18.14 8.68 48.11
N SER A 15 -17.76 9.94 47.86
CA SER A 15 -17.86 11.08 48.80
C SER A 15 -17.71 12.45 48.09
N LEU A 16 -18.56 13.40 48.52
CA LEU A 16 -18.92 14.72 47.97
C LEU A 16 -17.76 15.76 47.94
N THR A 17 -17.80 16.81 47.12
CA THR A 17 -18.34 18.15 47.49
C THR A 17 -18.62 19.01 46.23
N ALA A 18 -19.73 19.75 46.27
CA ALA A 18 -20.27 20.61 45.21
C ALA A 18 -19.58 21.98 45.10
N CYS A 19 -19.61 22.58 43.91
CA CYS A 19 -20.04 23.97 43.74
C CYS A 19 -20.47 24.25 42.29
N SER A 20 -21.62 24.89 42.17
CA SER A 20 -22.37 25.28 40.98
C SER A 20 -21.84 26.58 40.35
N GLY A 21 -21.92 26.69 39.01
CA GLY A 21 -21.70 27.95 38.29
C GLY A 21 -22.26 27.88 36.87
N SER A 22 -23.42 28.48 36.66
CA SER A 22 -24.14 28.62 35.40
C SER A 22 -23.70 29.88 34.64
N VAL A 23 -23.47 29.81 33.31
CA VAL A 23 -23.64 31.01 32.45
C VAL A 23 -24.06 30.67 31.00
N SER A 24 -25.24 31.19 30.66
CA SER A 24 -25.79 31.74 29.41
C SER A 24 -25.46 31.21 28.00
N ASN A 25 -26.58 30.97 27.31
CA ASN A 25 -26.83 30.83 25.88
C ASN A 25 -26.57 32.13 25.09
N GLY A 26 -26.03 32.04 23.87
CA GLY A 26 -25.83 33.17 22.95
C GLY A 26 -25.95 32.74 21.49
N SER A 27 -27.04 33.16 20.85
CA SER A 27 -27.42 32.93 19.46
C SER A 27 -26.63 33.84 18.51
N ALA A 28 -26.15 33.30 17.38
CA ALA A 28 -25.85 34.10 16.18
C ALA A 28 -26.33 33.34 14.93
N THR A 29 -27.25 34.00 14.25
CA THR A 29 -28.04 33.56 13.10
C THR A 29 -27.32 33.77 11.77
N SER A 30 -27.71 32.93 10.81
CA SER A 30 -27.90 33.22 9.38
C SER A 30 -26.69 33.54 8.48
N GLU A 31 -26.00 32.50 8.01
CA GLU A 31 -25.43 32.45 6.64
C GLU A 31 -25.65 31.10 5.94
N ALA A 32 -26.61 30.28 6.40
CA ALA A 32 -26.91 28.98 5.79
C ALA A 32 -28.12 29.06 4.85
N LYS A 33 -27.98 29.77 3.71
CA LYS A 33 -29.03 29.71 2.67
C LYS A 33 -28.56 30.08 1.26
N SER A 34 -27.47 29.49 0.80
CA SER A 34 -27.24 29.27 -0.64
C SER A 34 -26.04 28.35 -0.81
N LEU A 35 -26.29 27.08 -1.15
CA LEU A 35 -25.40 26.12 -1.82
C LEU A 35 -26.00 24.70 -1.67
N THR A 36 -27.23 24.54 -2.17
CA THR A 36 -27.88 23.23 -2.29
C THR A 36 -28.03 22.88 -3.76
N ARG A 37 -26.94 22.46 -4.41
CA ARG A 37 -26.98 21.49 -5.51
C ARG A 37 -25.59 21.04 -5.93
N SER A 38 -25.48 19.72 -6.12
CA SER A 38 -24.34 18.96 -6.65
C SER A 38 -23.18 18.68 -5.70
N VAL A 39 -23.45 17.82 -4.71
CA VAL A 39 -22.48 16.79 -4.32
C VAL A 39 -23.19 15.45 -4.48
N LYS A 40 -22.89 14.74 -5.57
CA LYS A 40 -23.32 13.36 -5.77
C LYS A 40 -22.18 12.47 -5.26
N ALA A 41 -22.47 11.78 -4.14
CA ALA A 41 -21.78 10.62 -3.58
C ALA A 41 -20.26 10.76 -3.31
N SER A 42 -19.92 11.47 -2.23
CA SER A 42 -18.86 10.98 -1.34
C SER A 42 -19.51 9.94 -0.44
N SER A 43 -18.96 8.74 -0.34
CA SER A 43 -19.46 7.70 0.58
C SER A 43 -19.55 8.26 2.00
N SER A 44 -20.75 8.36 2.57
CA SER A 44 -20.91 8.65 3.99
C SER A 44 -20.22 7.54 4.79
N ALA A 45 -19.35 7.91 5.73
CA ALA A 45 -18.79 6.95 6.68
C ALA A 45 -19.94 6.15 7.32
N SER A 46 -19.79 4.82 7.37
CA SER A 46 -20.78 3.94 8.00
C SER A 46 -21.02 4.38 9.44
N ALA A 47 -22.28 4.33 9.89
CA ALA A 47 -22.64 4.62 11.28
C ALA A 47 -21.94 3.67 12.28
N TYR A 48 -21.40 2.54 11.82
CA TYR A 48 -20.71 1.55 12.64
C TYR A 48 -19.19 1.75 12.75
N ALA A 49 -18.59 2.65 11.97
CA ALA A 49 -17.12 2.74 11.86
C ALA A 49 -16.43 2.97 13.21
N THR A 50 -16.99 3.85 14.04
CA THR A 50 -16.49 4.14 15.39
C THR A 50 -16.55 2.90 16.29
N VAL A 51 -17.66 2.16 16.26
CA VAL A 51 -17.84 0.96 17.08
C VAL A 51 -16.90 -0.16 16.66
N VAL A 52 -16.71 -0.36 15.35
CA VAL A 52 -15.74 -1.35 14.87
C VAL A 52 -14.32 -0.99 15.30
N GLN A 53 -13.92 0.28 15.20
CA GLN A 53 -12.63 0.72 15.70
C GLN A 53 -12.51 0.54 17.22
N GLN A 54 -13.56 0.78 18.00
CA GLN A 54 -13.57 0.50 19.44
C GLN A 54 -13.33 -0.98 19.74
N LEU A 55 -13.92 -1.89 18.97
CA LEU A 55 -13.70 -3.34 19.11
C LEU A 55 -12.26 -3.73 18.77
N TYR A 56 -11.71 -3.28 17.63
CA TYR A 56 -10.33 -3.56 17.24
C TYR A 56 -9.30 -2.95 18.21
N VAL A 57 -9.48 -1.70 18.61
CA VAL A 57 -8.57 -1.02 19.53
C VAL A 57 -8.63 -1.64 20.92
N SER A 58 -9.82 -1.94 21.47
CA SER A 58 -9.93 -2.58 22.79
C SER A 58 -9.33 -3.98 22.80
N TYR A 59 -9.69 -4.80 21.81
CA TYR A 59 -9.33 -6.21 21.79
C TYR A 59 -7.89 -6.44 21.31
N PHE A 60 -7.47 -5.86 20.18
CA PHE A 60 -6.16 -6.11 19.57
C PHE A 60 -5.14 -4.98 19.78
N GLY A 61 -5.55 -3.83 20.30
CA GLY A 61 -4.66 -2.67 20.51
C GLY A 61 -4.22 -1.98 19.21
N ARG A 62 -4.84 -2.30 18.08
CA ARG A 62 -4.51 -1.77 16.75
C ARG A 62 -5.75 -1.25 16.02
N PRO A 63 -5.60 -0.41 14.99
CA PRO A 63 -6.69 -0.03 14.10
C PRO A 63 -7.23 -1.24 13.32
N ALA A 64 -8.50 -1.19 12.92
CA ALA A 64 -9.03 -2.15 11.96
C ALA A 64 -8.30 -2.02 10.60
N ASP A 65 -8.02 -3.13 9.93
CA ASP A 65 -7.65 -3.07 8.51
C ASP A 65 -8.88 -2.72 7.65
N PRO A 66 -8.73 -2.17 6.44
CA PRO A 66 -9.86 -1.70 5.64
C PRO A 66 -10.91 -2.77 5.33
N ALA A 67 -10.47 -4.01 5.06
CA ALA A 67 -11.35 -5.13 4.79
C ALA A 67 -12.09 -5.58 6.06
N GLY A 68 -11.37 -5.71 7.17
CA GLY A 68 -11.93 -5.99 8.49
C GLY A 68 -12.98 -4.97 8.91
N LEU A 69 -12.68 -3.67 8.76
CA LEU A 69 -13.62 -2.58 9.03
C LEU A 69 -14.92 -2.77 8.23
N THR A 70 -14.81 -2.88 6.91
CA THR A 70 -15.97 -3.01 6.00
C THR A 70 -16.81 -4.25 6.33
N ASN A 71 -16.16 -5.40 6.57
CA ASN A 71 -16.84 -6.65 6.86
C ASN A 71 -17.58 -6.62 8.21
N PHE A 72 -16.96 -6.05 9.24
CA PHE A 72 -17.59 -5.93 10.56
C PHE A 72 -18.74 -4.93 10.57
N GLU A 73 -18.64 -3.81 9.83
CA GLU A 73 -19.73 -2.86 9.67
C GLU A 73 -20.95 -3.53 9.02
N ALA A 74 -20.75 -4.28 7.94
CA ALA A 74 -21.82 -5.01 7.26
C ALA A 74 -22.45 -6.10 8.16
N ALA A 75 -21.63 -6.79 8.96
CA ALA A 75 -22.11 -7.80 9.90
C ALA A 75 -22.92 -7.20 11.05
N LEU A 76 -22.47 -6.07 11.64
CA LEU A 76 -23.21 -5.34 12.67
C LEU A 76 -24.54 -4.81 12.14
N GLN A 77 -24.53 -4.25 10.93
CA GLN A 77 -25.74 -3.78 10.27
C GLN A 77 -26.74 -4.93 10.05
N SER A 78 -26.26 -6.08 9.55
CA SER A 78 -27.09 -7.27 9.31
C SER A 78 -27.65 -7.86 10.60
N ALA A 79 -26.94 -7.73 11.72
CA ALA A 79 -27.39 -8.16 13.04
C ALA A 79 -28.39 -7.19 13.70
N GLY A 80 -28.67 -6.04 13.08
CA GLY A 80 -29.48 -4.97 13.67
C GLY A 80 -28.82 -4.38 14.92
N ALA A 81 -27.49 -4.34 14.96
CA ALA A 81 -26.74 -3.93 16.13
C ALA A 81 -26.85 -2.42 16.38
N PRO A 82 -26.77 -1.96 17.64
CA PRO A 82 -26.62 -0.53 17.93
C PRO A 82 -25.30 0.04 17.40
N THR A 83 -25.30 1.33 17.07
CA THR A 83 -24.12 2.08 16.58
C THR A 83 -23.36 2.80 17.69
N ASP A 84 -23.69 2.51 18.95
CA ASP A 84 -23.00 3.02 20.14
C ASP A 84 -22.55 1.84 21.01
N ILE A 85 -21.34 1.95 21.57
CA ILE A 85 -20.69 0.86 22.30
C ILE A 85 -21.43 0.44 23.57
N THR A 86 -22.09 1.38 24.26
CA THR A 86 -22.86 1.10 25.48
C THR A 86 -24.15 0.34 25.14
N ALA A 87 -24.85 0.75 24.09
CA ALA A 87 -26.01 0.01 23.62
C ALA A 87 -25.60 -1.37 23.04
N LEU A 88 -24.45 -1.46 22.37
CA LEU A 88 -23.91 -2.72 21.86
C LEU A 88 -23.59 -3.70 23.01
N ALA A 89 -22.94 -3.21 24.08
CA ALA A 89 -22.65 -4.00 25.28
C ALA A 89 -23.93 -4.55 25.93
N GLN A 90 -25.02 -3.78 25.95
CA GLN A 90 -26.32 -4.27 26.43
C GLN A 90 -26.91 -5.34 25.51
N ALA A 91 -26.82 -5.12 24.19
CA ALA A 91 -27.37 -6.02 23.18
C ALA A 91 -26.62 -7.36 23.09
N TYR A 92 -25.34 -7.41 23.48
CA TYR A 92 -24.53 -8.64 23.50
C TYR A 92 -25.22 -9.79 24.27
N SER A 93 -25.87 -9.48 25.38
CA SER A 93 -26.53 -10.49 26.23
C SER A 93 -27.82 -11.07 25.66
N SER A 94 -28.46 -10.40 24.70
CA SER A 94 -29.81 -10.70 24.21
C SER A 94 -29.87 -10.99 22.70
N ASN A 95 -28.86 -10.61 21.93
CA ASN A 95 -28.78 -10.83 20.48
C ASN A 95 -27.65 -11.82 20.16
N THR A 96 -28.02 -13.03 19.73
CA THR A 96 -27.07 -14.11 19.44
C THR A 96 -26.13 -13.78 18.28
N ALA A 97 -26.58 -13.00 17.28
CA ALA A 97 -25.73 -12.60 16.17
C ALA A 97 -24.65 -11.61 16.62
N ILE A 98 -25.00 -10.63 17.45
CA ILE A 98 -24.03 -9.72 18.09
C ILE A 98 -23.07 -10.52 18.96
N LYS A 99 -23.58 -11.44 19.79
CA LYS A 99 -22.73 -12.30 20.62
C LYS A 99 -21.71 -13.08 19.79
N SER A 100 -22.16 -13.77 18.74
CA SER A 100 -21.27 -14.53 17.85
C SER A 100 -20.23 -13.64 17.18
N LEU A 101 -20.60 -12.43 16.75
CA LEU A 101 -19.70 -11.49 16.10
C LEU A 101 -18.64 -10.93 17.06
N ILE A 102 -19.01 -10.62 18.30
CA ILE A 102 -18.06 -10.14 19.31
C ILE A 102 -17.15 -11.28 19.78
N ASP A 103 -17.69 -12.49 19.94
CA ASP A 103 -16.93 -13.66 20.36
C ASP A 103 -15.94 -14.14 19.28
N SER A 104 -16.17 -13.81 18.00
CA SER A 104 -15.26 -14.20 16.90
C SER A 104 -13.89 -13.53 17.00
N PHE A 105 -13.76 -12.40 17.71
CA PHE A 105 -12.44 -11.83 18.01
C PHE A 105 -11.58 -12.82 18.78
N GLY A 106 -12.15 -13.49 19.79
CA GLY A 106 -11.42 -14.43 20.65
C GLY A 106 -11.02 -15.73 19.98
N THR A 107 -11.78 -16.18 18.97
CA THR A 107 -11.48 -17.39 18.21
C THR A 107 -10.61 -17.15 16.99
N SER A 108 -10.35 -15.88 16.64
CA SER A 108 -9.52 -15.51 15.50
C SER A 108 -8.07 -16.01 15.62
N THR A 109 -7.42 -16.24 14.47
CA THR A 109 -5.99 -16.58 14.42
C THR A 109 -5.12 -15.48 15.03
N GLU A 110 -5.47 -14.21 14.87
CA GLU A 110 -4.73 -13.11 15.51
C GLU A 110 -4.82 -13.19 17.04
N SER A 111 -6.00 -13.44 17.60
CA SER A 111 -6.16 -13.62 19.06
C SER A 111 -5.36 -14.82 19.57
N GLN A 112 -5.36 -15.93 18.84
CA GLN A 112 -4.55 -17.10 19.20
C GLN A 112 -3.05 -16.80 19.14
N ASN A 113 -2.58 -16.04 18.16
CA ASN A 113 -1.17 -15.65 18.07
C ASN A 113 -0.78 -14.64 19.15
N LEU A 114 -1.68 -13.72 19.49
CA LEU A 114 -1.43 -12.62 20.43
C LEU A 114 -1.56 -13.06 21.90
N TYR A 115 -2.51 -13.97 22.17
CA TYR A 115 -2.90 -14.38 23.52
C TYR A 115 -2.86 -15.89 23.77
N GLY A 116 -2.75 -16.73 22.74
CA GLY A 116 -2.89 -18.20 22.87
C GLY A 116 -1.75 -18.90 23.60
N SER A 117 -0.59 -18.26 23.79
CA SER A 117 0.45 -18.67 24.74
C SER A 117 0.36 -17.99 26.11
N GLY A 118 -0.53 -17.01 26.26
CA GLY A 118 -0.73 -16.21 27.45
C GLY A 118 -1.86 -16.73 28.34
N THR A 119 -1.76 -16.47 29.65
CA THR A 119 -2.86 -16.71 30.59
C THR A 119 -3.97 -15.68 30.38
N THR A 120 -5.20 -15.96 30.83
CA THR A 120 -6.29 -14.98 30.90
C THR A 120 -5.84 -13.64 31.50
N THR A 121 -4.89 -13.68 32.44
CA THR A 121 -4.24 -12.50 33.04
C THR A 121 -3.52 -11.63 32.01
N ALA A 122 -2.78 -12.22 31.07
CA ALA A 122 -2.09 -11.49 30.02
C ALA A 122 -3.08 -10.78 29.09
N PHE A 123 -4.18 -11.46 28.72
CA PHE A 123 -5.25 -10.86 27.93
C PHE A 123 -5.87 -9.64 28.64
N VAL A 124 -6.33 -9.79 29.89
CA VAL A 124 -6.95 -8.68 30.64
C VAL A 124 -5.98 -7.51 30.79
N THR A 125 -4.70 -7.79 31.08
CA THR A 125 -3.67 -6.76 31.19
C THR A 125 -3.48 -6.01 29.87
N ALA A 126 -3.48 -6.72 28.74
CA ALA A 126 -3.38 -6.11 27.42
C ALA A 126 -4.58 -5.21 27.11
N VAL A 127 -5.81 -5.65 27.38
CA VAL A 127 -7.02 -4.83 27.18
C VAL A 127 -6.96 -3.55 28.03
N PHE A 128 -6.51 -3.65 29.29
CA PHE A 128 -6.32 -2.48 30.14
C PHE A 128 -5.25 -1.52 29.59
N GLN A 129 -4.16 -2.04 29.04
CA GLN A 129 -3.15 -1.21 28.37
C GLN A 129 -3.72 -0.52 27.11
N ASN A 130 -4.47 -1.26 26.30
CA ASN A 130 -5.08 -0.80 25.06
C ASN A 130 -6.14 0.29 25.27
N VAL A 131 -6.93 0.19 26.35
CA VAL A 131 -8.05 1.11 26.62
C VAL A 131 -7.62 2.25 27.55
N LEU A 132 -6.79 1.96 28.56
CA LEU A 132 -6.55 2.86 29.70
C LEU A 132 -5.07 3.25 29.88
N SER A 133 -4.16 2.71 29.07
CA SER A 133 -2.70 2.93 29.18
C SER A 133 -2.13 2.63 30.57
N ARG A 134 -2.72 1.68 31.30
CA ARG A 134 -2.29 1.31 32.65
C ARG A 134 -2.58 -0.14 32.98
N THR A 135 -1.79 -0.71 33.88
CA THR A 135 -2.04 -2.03 34.47
C THR A 135 -3.31 -2.00 35.33
N PRO A 136 -4.16 -3.04 35.29
CA PRO A 136 -5.30 -3.14 36.20
C PRO A 136 -4.86 -3.26 37.66
N ALA A 137 -5.63 -2.69 38.58
CA ALA A 137 -5.48 -2.99 40.00
C ALA A 137 -5.78 -4.48 40.26
N THR A 138 -5.12 -5.09 41.25
CA THR A 138 -5.21 -6.53 41.54
C THR A 138 -6.64 -7.03 41.65
N SER A 139 -7.50 -6.34 42.41
CA SER A 139 -8.92 -6.73 42.56
C SER A 139 -9.71 -6.67 41.26
N GLY A 140 -9.42 -5.70 40.38
CA GLY A 140 -10.02 -5.60 39.06
C GLY A 140 -9.53 -6.71 38.13
N LEU A 141 -8.23 -6.98 38.15
CA LEU A 141 -7.63 -8.07 37.39
C LEU A 141 -8.24 -9.42 37.77
N ASP A 142 -8.33 -9.71 39.07
CA ASP A 142 -8.91 -10.95 39.61
C ASP A 142 -10.37 -11.12 39.19
N PHE A 143 -11.16 -10.03 39.22
CA PHE A 143 -12.55 -10.06 38.77
C PHE A 143 -12.66 -10.51 37.31
N TRP A 144 -11.94 -9.85 36.39
CA TRP A 144 -12.01 -10.17 34.96
C TRP A 144 -11.45 -11.55 34.65
N VAL A 145 -10.32 -11.92 35.27
CA VAL A 145 -9.70 -13.23 35.08
C VAL A 145 -10.63 -14.35 35.52
N ASN A 146 -11.28 -14.23 36.69
CA ASN A 146 -12.21 -15.23 37.18
C ASN A 146 -13.48 -15.30 36.32
N ALA A 147 -14.00 -14.15 35.86
CA ALA A 147 -15.17 -14.11 35.01
C ALA A 147 -14.94 -14.81 33.65
N ILE A 148 -13.78 -14.61 33.04
CA ILE A 148 -13.41 -15.26 31.77
C ILE A 148 -13.10 -16.74 32.00
N SER A 149 -12.29 -17.07 33.01
CA SER A 149 -11.84 -18.45 33.25
C SER A 149 -12.97 -19.38 33.68
N SER A 150 -14.03 -18.84 34.30
CA SER A 150 -15.26 -19.58 34.62
C SER A 150 -16.22 -19.74 33.44
N GLY A 151 -15.94 -19.11 32.28
CA GLY A 151 -16.83 -19.05 31.13
C GLY A 151 -18.03 -18.12 31.33
N SER A 152 -18.06 -17.31 32.39
CA SER A 152 -19.14 -16.35 32.65
C SER A 152 -19.10 -15.18 31.68
N LEU A 153 -17.92 -14.81 31.19
CA LEU A 153 -17.68 -13.86 30.10
C LEU A 153 -16.79 -14.50 29.05
N SER A 154 -16.99 -14.13 27.79
CA SER A 154 -15.97 -14.37 26.77
C SER A 154 -14.89 -13.29 26.84
N GLN A 155 -13.75 -13.52 26.20
CA GLN A 155 -12.73 -12.48 26.03
C GLN A 155 -13.29 -11.27 25.26
N GLY A 156 -14.09 -11.51 24.22
CA GLY A 156 -14.71 -10.44 23.42
C GLY A 156 -15.64 -9.55 24.25
N ASP A 157 -16.49 -10.17 25.08
CA ASP A 157 -17.40 -9.48 25.99
C ASP A 157 -16.64 -8.65 27.04
N ALA A 158 -15.56 -9.22 27.60
CA ALA A 158 -14.73 -8.50 28.56
C ALA A 158 -14.10 -7.23 27.95
N ALA A 159 -13.56 -7.31 26.73
CA ALA A 159 -13.01 -6.14 26.03
C ALA A 159 -14.08 -5.08 25.73
N LEU A 160 -15.25 -5.50 25.26
CA LEU A 160 -16.41 -4.64 25.00
C LEU A 160 -16.87 -3.93 26.29
N ALA A 161 -17.01 -4.66 27.38
CA ALA A 161 -17.45 -4.13 28.67
C ALA A 161 -16.43 -3.15 29.28
N ILE A 162 -15.12 -3.43 29.19
CA ILE A 162 -14.06 -2.52 29.66
C ILE A 162 -14.08 -1.22 28.86
N MET A 163 -14.19 -1.28 27.53
CA MET A 163 -14.30 -0.09 26.66
C MET A 163 -15.54 0.74 26.99
N SER A 164 -16.71 0.11 27.08
CA SER A 164 -17.97 0.80 27.42
C SER A 164 -17.92 1.42 28.83
N GLY A 165 -17.35 0.72 29.81
CA GLY A 165 -17.22 1.22 31.18
C GLY A 165 -16.26 2.41 31.28
N ALA A 166 -15.18 2.39 30.51
CA ALA A 166 -14.22 3.50 30.46
C ALA A 166 -14.84 4.79 29.90
N LEU A 167 -15.60 4.67 28.81
CA LEU A 167 -16.24 5.82 28.15
C LEU A 167 -17.38 6.46 28.96
N THR A 168 -18.01 5.70 29.86
CA THR A 168 -19.14 6.17 30.68
C THR A 168 -18.75 6.62 32.09
N ASN A 169 -17.47 6.46 32.47
CA ASN A 169 -16.97 6.82 33.79
C ASN A 169 -16.77 8.33 33.93
N ASN A 170 -17.63 8.96 34.74
CA ASN A 170 -17.64 10.41 34.96
C ASN A 170 -16.72 10.89 36.11
N THR A 171 -15.85 10.04 36.66
CA THR A 171 -14.79 10.49 37.59
C THR A 171 -13.76 11.35 36.85
N THR A 172 -12.93 12.08 37.60
CA THR A 172 -11.84 12.88 36.98
C THR A 172 -10.91 12.01 36.14
N GLN A 173 -10.53 10.83 36.65
CA GLN A 173 -9.74 9.86 35.88
C GLN A 173 -10.53 9.32 34.69
N GLY A 174 -11.80 8.97 34.87
CA GLY A 174 -12.65 8.44 33.79
C GLY A 174 -12.79 9.40 32.61
N ARG A 175 -12.86 10.71 32.86
CA ARG A 175 -12.82 11.72 31.78
C ARG A 175 -11.48 11.74 31.03
N GLN A 176 -10.36 11.52 31.72
CA GLN A 176 -9.05 11.39 31.06
C GLN A 176 -8.95 10.10 30.24
N ASP A 177 -9.47 9.00 30.77
CA ASP A 177 -9.55 7.72 30.08
C ASP A 177 -10.41 7.86 28.79
N ALA A 178 -11.55 8.56 28.85
CA ALA A 178 -12.37 8.86 27.68
C ALA A 178 -11.65 9.74 26.65
N LEU A 179 -10.88 10.75 27.07
CA LEU A 179 -10.07 11.56 26.16
C LEU A 179 -8.98 10.73 25.47
N LEU A 180 -8.27 9.89 26.22
CA LEU A 180 -7.29 8.94 25.67
C LEU A 180 -7.92 8.04 24.60
N ILE A 181 -9.08 7.44 24.90
CA ILE A 181 -9.80 6.57 23.97
C ILE A 181 -10.17 7.34 22.71
N ASN A 182 -10.76 8.54 22.83
CA ASN A 182 -11.15 9.34 21.68
C ASN A 182 -9.95 9.74 20.80
N ASN A 183 -8.81 10.08 21.40
CA ASN A 183 -7.58 10.34 20.65
C ASN A 183 -7.10 9.09 19.91
N ARG A 184 -7.09 7.92 20.56
CA ARG A 184 -6.71 6.65 19.92
C ARG A 184 -7.64 6.29 18.77
N LEU A 185 -8.95 6.46 18.93
CA LEU A 185 -9.93 6.19 17.87
C LEU A 185 -9.76 7.15 16.70
N THR A 186 -9.43 8.42 16.95
CA THR A 186 -9.15 9.40 15.89
C THR A 186 -7.92 8.98 15.08
N VAL A 187 -6.83 8.60 15.75
CA VAL A 187 -5.60 8.15 15.09
C VAL A 187 -5.81 6.80 14.38
N ALA A 188 -6.57 5.88 14.99
CA ALA A 188 -6.90 4.58 14.38
C ALA A 188 -7.73 4.73 13.11
N ALA A 189 -8.78 5.56 13.14
CA ALA A 189 -9.59 5.84 11.97
C ALA A 189 -8.76 6.48 10.84
N TYR A 190 -7.87 7.43 11.17
CA TYR A 190 -6.96 8.01 10.21
C TYR A 190 -5.99 6.98 9.62
N PHE A 191 -5.37 6.14 10.46
CA PHE A 191 -4.48 5.07 10.01
C PHE A 191 -5.18 4.13 9.03
N THR A 192 -6.38 3.63 9.35
CA THR A 192 -7.15 2.76 8.45
C THR A 192 -7.46 3.44 7.13
N ALA A 193 -7.82 4.74 7.14
CA ALA A 193 -8.03 5.51 5.92
C ALA A 193 -6.75 5.65 5.09
N GLN A 194 -5.60 5.83 5.73
CA GLN A 194 -4.30 5.91 5.05
C GLN A 194 -3.83 4.58 4.46
N VAL A 195 -4.14 3.45 5.12
CA VAL A 195 -3.86 2.12 4.54
C VAL A 195 -4.56 1.98 3.18
N SER A 196 -5.81 2.42 3.05
CA SER A 196 -6.50 2.45 1.76
C SER A 196 -5.93 3.51 0.82
N ALA A 197 -5.75 4.74 1.30
CA ALA A 197 -5.34 5.88 0.46
C ALA A 197 -3.94 5.70 -0.16
N GLN A 198 -3.04 5.00 0.54
CA GLN A 198 -1.69 4.69 0.05
C GLN A 198 -1.63 3.37 -0.74
N ASN A 199 -2.71 2.59 -0.79
CA ASN A 199 -2.77 1.22 -1.32
C ASN A 199 -2.03 0.16 -0.48
N ALA A 200 -1.67 0.46 0.77
CA ALA A 200 -1.00 -0.46 1.69
C ALA A 200 -1.91 -1.58 2.24
N THR A 201 -3.05 -1.90 1.61
CA THR A 201 -4.04 -2.86 2.13
C THR A 201 -3.46 -4.27 2.23
N SER A 202 -2.68 -4.69 1.23
CA SER A 202 -1.94 -5.94 1.23
C SER A 202 -0.79 -5.95 2.25
N SER A 203 -0.16 -4.79 2.44
CA SER A 203 0.96 -4.57 3.37
C SER A 203 0.52 -4.52 4.85
N TYR A 204 -0.71 -4.10 5.16
CA TYR A 204 -1.27 -4.15 6.51
C TYR A 204 -1.86 -5.53 6.84
N SER A 205 -1.01 -6.55 6.77
CA SER A 205 -1.39 -7.95 7.01
C SER A 205 -0.39 -8.67 7.91
N GLY A 206 -0.89 -9.60 8.72
CA GLY A 206 -0.07 -10.46 9.59
C GLY A 206 0.47 -9.77 10.85
N ALA A 207 1.21 -10.55 11.64
CA ALA A 207 1.61 -10.16 13.00
C ALA A 207 2.60 -8.99 13.07
N ALA A 208 3.49 -8.86 12.09
CA ALA A 208 4.49 -7.78 12.05
C ALA A 208 3.81 -6.42 11.82
N ALA A 209 2.99 -6.32 10.78
CA ALA A 209 2.25 -5.09 10.46
C ALA A 209 1.28 -4.70 11.61
N ALA A 210 0.60 -5.69 12.19
CA ALA A 210 -0.23 -5.49 13.37
C ALA A 210 0.57 -4.96 14.58
N THR A 211 1.84 -5.39 14.75
CA THR A 211 2.72 -4.91 15.81
C THR A 211 3.13 -3.46 15.59
N SER A 212 3.52 -3.07 14.37
CA SER A 212 3.83 -1.67 14.04
C SER A 212 2.65 -0.75 14.35
N ALA A 213 1.43 -1.16 14.00
CA ALA A 213 0.23 -0.39 14.30
C ALA A 213 -0.10 -0.31 15.81
N ARG A 214 0.14 -1.38 16.59
CA ARG A 214 0.03 -1.36 18.06
C ARG A 214 1.04 -0.38 18.67
N THR A 215 2.29 -0.43 18.23
CA THR A 215 3.35 0.47 18.72
C THR A 215 2.97 1.92 18.47
N MET A 216 2.46 2.25 17.28
CA MET A 216 1.95 3.58 16.96
C MET A 216 0.82 4.01 17.92
N LEU A 217 -0.23 3.21 18.09
CA LEU A 217 -1.33 3.58 19.00
C LEU A 217 -0.92 3.64 20.48
N SER A 218 0.13 2.92 20.88
CA SER A 218 0.62 2.95 22.26
C SER A 218 1.23 4.30 22.65
N ALA A 219 1.71 5.09 21.68
CA ALA A 219 2.26 6.42 21.90
C ALA A 219 1.18 7.49 22.17
N VAL A 220 -0.08 7.20 21.83
CA VAL A 220 -1.20 8.13 22.02
C VAL A 220 -1.59 8.24 23.50
N THR A 221 -1.78 9.48 23.97
CA THR A 221 -2.14 9.87 25.34
C THR A 221 -3.40 10.74 25.37
N ALA A 222 -3.94 11.02 26.57
CA ALA A 222 -5.08 11.93 26.74
C ALA A 222 -4.78 13.38 26.32
N THR A 223 -3.50 13.78 26.32
CA THR A 223 -3.03 15.14 25.95
C THR A 223 -2.48 15.22 24.53
N THR A 224 -2.56 14.14 23.77
CA THR A 224 -2.04 14.06 22.40
C THR A 224 -2.72 15.07 21.48
N ASN A 225 -1.92 15.80 20.68
CA ASN A 225 -2.42 16.51 19.51
C ASN A 225 -2.62 15.50 18.37
N THR A 226 -3.87 15.22 18.04
CA THR A 226 -4.22 14.22 17.02
C THR A 226 -3.68 14.57 15.63
N THR A 227 -3.41 15.84 15.31
CA THR A 227 -2.80 16.24 14.02
C THR A 227 -1.36 15.76 13.91
N THR A 228 -0.58 15.82 14.99
CA THR A 228 0.81 15.33 14.99
C THR A 228 0.87 13.81 14.88
N GLU A 229 -0.04 13.11 15.56
CA GLU A 229 -0.10 11.64 15.48
C GLU A 229 -0.67 11.13 14.15
N GLN A 230 -1.41 11.95 13.40
CA GLN A 230 -1.74 11.63 12.01
C GLN A 230 -0.47 11.52 11.15
N THR A 231 0.54 12.36 11.36
CA THR A 231 1.84 12.23 10.69
C THR A 231 2.55 10.93 11.07
N ALA A 232 2.52 10.54 12.35
CA ALA A 232 3.10 9.28 12.82
C ALA A 232 2.35 8.05 12.27
N ALA A 233 1.03 8.10 12.23
CA ALA A 233 0.20 7.08 11.59
C ALA A 233 0.53 6.96 10.09
N ASN A 234 0.66 8.08 9.38
CA ASN A 234 1.04 8.12 7.97
C ASN A 234 2.41 7.46 7.73
N ALA A 235 3.41 7.83 8.52
CA ALA A 235 4.76 7.24 8.47
C ALA A 235 4.74 5.74 8.81
N THR A 236 3.90 5.32 9.76
CA THR A 236 3.74 3.91 10.09
C THR A 236 3.18 3.13 8.90
N VAL A 237 2.15 3.64 8.20
CA VAL A 237 1.63 3.03 6.97
C VAL A 237 2.71 2.94 5.91
N THR A 238 3.49 4.00 5.69
CA THR A 238 4.63 4.01 4.76
C THR A 238 5.71 2.99 5.15
N SER A 239 5.88 2.68 6.43
CA SER A 239 6.83 1.64 6.87
C SER A 239 6.31 0.21 6.72
N LEU A 240 5.00 0.02 6.49
CA LEU A 240 4.42 -1.32 6.31
C LEU A 240 4.78 -1.94 4.97
N TYR A 241 5.13 -1.12 3.98
CA TYR A 241 5.61 -1.60 2.70
C TYR A 241 6.85 -2.44 2.95
N THR A 242 6.74 -3.74 2.65
CA THR A 242 7.86 -4.65 2.84
C THR A 242 8.91 -4.27 1.81
N ALA A 243 10.09 -3.86 2.25
CA ALA A 243 11.21 -3.69 1.33
C ALA A 243 11.41 -5.01 0.58
N ILE A 244 11.27 -4.98 -0.75
CA ILE A 244 11.49 -6.14 -1.60
C ILE A 244 12.92 -6.65 -1.35
N ASP A 245 13.06 -7.94 -1.05
CA ASP A 245 14.37 -8.59 -0.89
C ASP A 245 15.05 -8.69 -2.27
N THR A 246 15.92 -7.73 -2.56
CA THR A 246 16.65 -7.63 -3.82
C THR A 246 17.67 -8.76 -4.02
N THR A 247 17.90 -9.59 -3.01
CA THR A 247 18.72 -10.80 -3.10
C THR A 247 17.91 -12.03 -3.52
N LYS A 248 16.58 -11.95 -3.53
CA LYS A 248 15.66 -13.04 -3.85
C LYS A 248 14.45 -12.57 -4.66
N LEU A 249 14.68 -11.78 -5.70
CA LEU A 249 13.62 -11.38 -6.62
C LEU A 249 13.09 -12.61 -7.35
N PRO A 250 11.76 -12.82 -7.42
CA PRO A 250 11.19 -13.87 -8.27
C PRO A 250 11.57 -13.66 -9.74
N VAL A 251 11.92 -14.75 -10.43
CA VAL A 251 12.17 -14.73 -11.87
C VAL A 251 10.83 -14.74 -12.61
N GLY A 252 10.67 -13.81 -13.57
CA GLY A 252 9.43 -13.58 -14.33
C GLY A 252 9.10 -14.56 -15.46
N ASP A 253 9.92 -15.60 -15.71
CA ASP A 253 9.77 -16.52 -16.86
C ASP A 253 8.38 -17.18 -17.00
N THR A 254 7.60 -17.24 -15.92
CA THR A 254 6.24 -17.84 -15.89
C THR A 254 5.13 -16.80 -15.72
N LYS A 255 5.48 -15.52 -15.81
CA LYS A 255 4.60 -14.38 -15.51
C LYS A 255 4.13 -13.67 -16.77
N THR A 256 3.97 -14.39 -17.87
CA THR A 256 3.36 -13.88 -19.10
C THR A 256 1.97 -14.47 -19.32
N THR A 257 1.10 -13.74 -20.01
CA THR A 257 -0.27 -14.17 -20.35
C THR A 257 -0.69 -13.53 -21.67
N THR A 258 -1.48 -14.24 -22.48
CA THR A 258 -2.06 -13.72 -23.74
C THR A 258 -3.58 -13.64 -23.71
N THR A 259 -4.21 -13.99 -22.59
CA THR A 259 -5.67 -14.10 -22.49
C THR A 259 -6.26 -12.92 -21.71
N THR A 260 -5.83 -12.72 -20.48
CA THR A 260 -6.31 -11.66 -19.60
C THR A 260 -5.17 -11.07 -18.79
N PRO A 261 -5.15 -9.74 -18.58
CA PRO A 261 -4.17 -9.09 -17.70
C PRO A 261 -4.34 -9.55 -16.25
N ALA A 262 -3.24 -9.57 -15.51
CA ALA A 262 -3.21 -9.96 -14.11
C ALA A 262 -2.09 -9.25 -13.36
N VAL A 263 -2.30 -8.97 -12.08
CA VAL A 263 -1.31 -8.32 -11.21
C VAL A 263 0.01 -9.12 -11.20
N GLY A 264 1.12 -8.44 -11.50
CA GLY A 264 2.45 -9.05 -11.57
C GLY A 264 2.66 -9.95 -12.80
N TYR A 265 1.84 -9.82 -13.84
CA TYR A 265 2.01 -10.48 -15.13
C TYR A 265 2.22 -9.47 -16.25
N LEU A 266 2.94 -9.88 -17.29
CA LEU A 266 3.00 -9.20 -18.57
C LEU A 266 1.89 -9.74 -19.47
N TYR A 267 0.96 -8.88 -19.90
CA TYR A 267 -0.10 -9.23 -20.83
C TYR A 267 0.33 -8.95 -22.27
N GLU A 268 0.70 -10.01 -22.98
CA GLU A 268 1.27 -9.95 -24.32
C GLU A 268 0.22 -10.20 -25.41
N CYS A 269 0.33 -9.49 -26.53
CA CYS A 269 -0.54 -9.74 -27.69
C CYS A 269 -0.15 -11.02 -28.42
N THR A 270 1.14 -11.32 -28.40
CA THR A 270 1.75 -12.52 -28.99
C THR A 270 2.96 -12.89 -28.16
N VAL A 271 3.09 -14.17 -27.81
CA VAL A 271 4.27 -14.72 -27.13
C VAL A 271 5.51 -14.51 -28.00
N GLN A 272 6.56 -13.92 -27.43
CA GLN A 272 7.84 -13.78 -28.14
C GLN A 272 8.54 -15.13 -28.29
N SER A 273 9.30 -15.32 -29.36
CA SER A 273 10.12 -16.52 -29.53
C SER A 273 11.20 -16.30 -30.59
N GLY A 274 12.40 -16.86 -30.38
CA GLY A 274 13.45 -16.93 -31.40
C GLY A 274 14.19 -15.63 -31.65
N GLY A 275 14.10 -14.65 -30.74
CA GLY A 275 14.90 -13.42 -30.79
C GLY A 275 16.32 -13.57 -30.24
N GLY A 276 16.64 -14.72 -29.62
CA GLY A 276 17.90 -14.93 -28.92
C GLY A 276 17.99 -14.13 -27.61
N GLY A 277 19.19 -14.12 -27.04
CA GLY A 277 19.52 -13.45 -25.78
C GLY A 277 20.62 -14.20 -25.04
N ALA A 278 20.75 -13.97 -23.74
CA ALA A 278 21.69 -14.67 -22.89
C ALA A 278 21.62 -16.20 -23.06
N SER A 279 22.80 -16.79 -23.25
CA SER A 279 23.00 -18.21 -23.57
C SER A 279 22.93 -19.13 -22.35
N SER A 280 23.08 -18.59 -21.15
CA SER A 280 23.05 -19.35 -19.89
C SER A 280 22.65 -18.47 -18.70
N LYS A 281 22.15 -19.11 -17.64
CA LYS A 281 21.92 -18.43 -16.35
C LYS A 281 23.26 -18.04 -15.74
N GLY A 282 23.37 -16.79 -15.30
CA GLY A 282 24.54 -16.32 -14.58
C GLY A 282 24.57 -16.68 -13.10
N PRO A 283 25.69 -16.40 -12.40
CA PRO A 283 25.87 -16.71 -10.99
C PRO A 283 24.97 -15.89 -10.04
N TRP A 284 24.19 -14.95 -10.56
CA TRP A 284 23.20 -14.19 -9.80
C TRP A 284 21.85 -14.91 -9.67
N PHE A 285 21.59 -15.98 -10.43
CA PHE A 285 20.44 -16.85 -10.17
C PHE A 285 20.68 -17.64 -8.89
N ASN A 286 19.70 -17.66 -7.99
CA ASN A 286 19.79 -18.41 -6.75
C ASN A 286 19.67 -19.92 -7.02
N SER A 287 20.15 -20.73 -6.08
CA SER A 287 20.17 -22.20 -6.20
C SER A 287 18.78 -22.84 -6.32
N ASP A 288 17.72 -22.13 -5.92
CA ASP A 288 16.33 -22.57 -6.12
C ASP A 288 15.87 -22.52 -7.59
N GLY A 289 16.60 -21.80 -8.46
CA GLY A 289 16.31 -21.65 -9.88
C GLY A 289 15.08 -20.78 -10.21
N THR A 290 14.38 -20.28 -9.20
CA THR A 290 13.12 -19.51 -9.27
C THR A 290 13.26 -18.06 -8.82
N THR A 291 14.38 -17.73 -8.15
CA THR A 291 14.71 -16.38 -7.72
C THR A 291 16.11 -15.96 -8.20
N TRP A 292 16.37 -14.66 -8.21
CA TRP A 292 17.68 -14.09 -8.55
C TRP A 292 18.06 -12.92 -7.64
N ASN A 293 19.37 -12.72 -7.49
CA ASN A 293 19.96 -11.66 -6.71
C ASN A 293 20.44 -10.53 -7.63
N SER A 294 19.66 -9.45 -7.67
CA SER A 294 19.97 -8.28 -8.50
C SER A 294 21.28 -7.58 -8.13
N LEU A 295 21.73 -7.70 -6.88
CA LEU A 295 22.98 -7.07 -6.41
C LEU A 295 24.23 -7.81 -6.91
N ASN A 296 24.08 -9.08 -7.30
CA ASN A 296 25.16 -9.90 -7.84
C ASN A 296 25.17 -9.94 -9.37
N LYS A 297 24.17 -9.35 -10.04
CA LYS A 297 24.11 -9.35 -11.49
C LYS A 297 25.24 -8.49 -12.05
N ILE A 298 26.07 -9.08 -12.90
CA ILE A 298 27.17 -8.38 -13.55
C ILE A 298 26.64 -7.51 -14.70
N SER A 299 27.43 -6.53 -15.11
CA SER A 299 27.12 -5.66 -16.24
C SER A 299 28.25 -5.66 -17.27
N VAL A 300 27.91 -5.39 -18.53
CA VAL A 300 28.92 -5.11 -19.58
C VAL A 300 29.81 -3.95 -19.15
N GLN A 301 31.12 -4.12 -19.27
CA GLN A 301 32.10 -3.12 -18.91
C GLN A 301 32.27 -2.07 -20.02
N GLY A 302 32.92 -0.96 -19.69
CA GLY A 302 33.17 0.13 -20.63
C GLY A 302 32.39 1.39 -20.30
N SER A 303 32.62 2.42 -21.11
CA SER A 303 32.05 3.76 -20.92
C SER A 303 32.07 4.50 -22.24
N ALA A 304 31.13 4.14 -23.13
CA ALA A 304 30.95 4.80 -24.41
C ALA A 304 30.02 6.02 -24.25
N SER A 305 30.45 7.18 -24.76
CA SER A 305 29.67 8.42 -24.71
C SER A 305 28.94 8.68 -26.01
N TRP A 306 27.77 9.31 -25.91
CA TRP A 306 26.85 9.53 -27.02
C TRP A 306 26.39 10.98 -27.10
N VAL A 307 26.14 11.45 -28.32
CA VAL A 307 25.45 12.74 -28.54
C VAL A 307 23.95 12.47 -28.54
N SER A 308 23.34 12.61 -27.36
CA SER A 308 21.91 12.39 -27.19
C SER A 308 21.08 13.56 -27.72
N SER A 309 19.94 13.25 -28.32
CA SER A 309 18.90 14.20 -28.68
C SER A 309 17.55 13.67 -28.20
N PHE A 310 16.88 14.42 -27.34
CA PHE A 310 15.55 14.10 -26.84
C PHE A 310 14.74 15.37 -26.62
N VAL A 311 13.59 15.45 -27.27
CA VAL A 311 12.69 16.61 -27.20
C VAL A 311 11.27 16.11 -27.02
N THR A 312 10.55 16.74 -26.09
CA THR A 312 9.11 16.55 -25.91
C THR A 312 8.38 17.87 -26.11
N ASN A 313 7.21 17.82 -26.75
CA ASN A 313 6.37 18.99 -26.95
C ASN A 313 4.89 18.61 -26.82
N LEU A 314 4.17 19.29 -25.94
CA LEU A 314 2.73 19.09 -25.77
C LEU A 314 1.98 20.22 -26.48
N ALA A 315 1.28 19.87 -27.57
CA ALA A 315 0.47 20.82 -28.33
C ALA A 315 -0.77 20.13 -28.89
N ASN A 316 -1.91 20.82 -28.89
CA ASN A 316 -3.18 20.33 -29.46
C ASN A 316 -3.61 18.94 -28.94
N GLY A 317 -3.31 18.65 -27.66
CA GLY A 317 -3.63 17.36 -27.03
C GLY A 317 -2.74 16.19 -27.45
N ILE A 318 -1.65 16.43 -28.18
CA ILE A 318 -0.65 15.43 -28.58
C ILE A 318 0.67 15.75 -27.89
N LEU A 319 1.25 14.74 -27.24
CA LEU A 319 2.63 14.76 -26.77
C LEU A 319 3.53 14.23 -27.90
N SER A 320 4.17 15.14 -28.62
CA SER A 320 5.18 14.81 -29.62
C SER A 320 6.50 14.49 -28.93
N ILE A 321 7.11 13.37 -29.32
CA ILE A 321 8.42 12.92 -28.84
C ILE A 321 9.34 12.73 -30.04
N THR A 322 10.47 13.43 -30.03
CA THR A 322 11.54 13.26 -31.00
C THR A 322 12.82 12.85 -30.30
N SER A 323 13.45 11.78 -30.77
CA SER A 323 14.73 11.32 -30.24
C SER A 323 15.59 10.62 -31.29
N ASN A 324 16.91 10.59 -31.03
CA ASN A 324 17.84 9.75 -31.77
C ASN A 324 18.12 8.38 -31.10
N ASP A 325 17.38 8.04 -30.03
CA ASP A 325 17.53 6.78 -29.27
C ASP A 325 18.94 6.53 -28.69
N LEU A 326 19.71 7.60 -28.52
CA LEU A 326 20.99 7.55 -27.83
C LEU A 326 20.85 8.14 -26.42
N PRO A 327 21.34 7.45 -25.38
CA PRO A 327 21.13 7.88 -24.00
C PRO A 327 21.91 9.15 -23.67
N SER A 328 21.36 9.95 -22.75
CA SER A 328 22.04 11.10 -22.13
C SER A 328 23.13 10.71 -21.11
N HIS A 329 23.52 9.44 -21.06
CA HIS A 329 24.53 8.89 -20.17
C HIS A 329 25.47 7.96 -20.94
N ASN A 330 26.61 7.59 -20.33
CA ASN A 330 27.51 6.61 -20.93
C ASN A 330 26.93 5.20 -20.87
N THR A 331 27.26 4.37 -21.86
CA THR A 331 26.88 2.96 -21.92
C THR A 331 28.08 2.05 -21.71
N GLY A 332 27.80 0.75 -21.54
CA GLY A 332 28.82 -0.29 -21.73
C GLY A 332 29.35 -0.30 -23.17
N THR A 333 30.45 -1.02 -23.39
CA THR A 333 31.02 -1.22 -24.73
C THR A 333 30.36 -2.43 -25.37
N PHE A 334 29.57 -2.19 -26.43
CA PHE A 334 28.99 -3.23 -27.27
C PHE A 334 29.62 -3.18 -28.68
N PRO A 335 29.89 -4.32 -29.34
CA PRO A 335 29.61 -5.70 -28.93
C PRO A 335 30.40 -6.14 -27.70
N ILE A 336 29.87 -7.10 -26.95
CA ILE A 336 30.55 -7.58 -25.73
C ILE A 336 31.87 -8.23 -26.15
N ALA A 337 32.99 -7.70 -25.64
CA ALA A 337 34.32 -8.21 -25.94
C ALA A 337 34.53 -9.59 -25.30
N SER A 338 35.26 -10.49 -25.95
CA SER A 338 35.57 -11.82 -25.40
C SER A 338 36.39 -11.80 -24.10
N THR A 339 37.00 -10.67 -23.78
CA THR A 339 37.71 -10.42 -22.52
C THR A 339 36.81 -9.89 -21.40
N ASP A 340 35.58 -9.48 -21.71
CA ASP A 340 34.61 -9.03 -20.71
C ASP A 340 34.02 -10.24 -19.97
N PRO A 341 33.95 -10.24 -18.62
CA PRO A 341 33.29 -11.30 -17.87
C PRO A 341 31.85 -11.61 -18.31
N ALA A 342 31.12 -10.61 -18.83
CA ALA A 342 29.78 -10.76 -19.38
C ALA A 342 29.71 -11.79 -20.52
N TYR A 343 30.76 -11.87 -21.35
CA TYR A 343 30.81 -12.65 -22.59
C TYR A 343 30.50 -14.14 -22.38
N ALA A 344 30.82 -14.67 -21.19
CA ALA A 344 30.57 -16.07 -20.85
C ALA A 344 29.08 -16.42 -20.77
N TYR A 345 28.21 -15.44 -20.49
CA TYR A 345 26.78 -15.61 -20.28
C TYR A 345 25.97 -15.09 -21.47
N ASP A 346 26.39 -13.95 -21.99
CA ASP A 346 25.81 -13.31 -23.15
C ASP A 346 26.91 -12.65 -23.99
N ARG A 347 26.92 -12.96 -25.28
CA ARG A 347 27.93 -12.45 -26.22
C ARG A 347 27.54 -11.14 -26.86
N ASN A 348 26.25 -10.76 -26.79
CA ASN A 348 25.59 -9.69 -27.55
C ASN A 348 26.49 -9.07 -28.65
N PRO A 349 26.45 -9.62 -29.88
CA PRO A 349 27.36 -9.23 -30.96
C PRO A 349 26.98 -7.89 -31.62
N ASN A 350 25.97 -7.20 -31.10
CA ASN A 350 25.37 -6.03 -31.73
C ASN A 350 26.07 -4.73 -31.34
N HIS A 351 25.86 -3.68 -32.13
CA HIS A 351 26.41 -2.34 -31.89
C HIS A 351 25.30 -1.35 -31.57
N ILE A 352 25.54 -0.39 -30.69
CA ILE A 352 24.60 0.73 -30.46
C ILE A 352 24.69 1.70 -31.65
N ALA A 353 23.54 2.06 -32.22
CA ALA A 353 23.42 3.00 -33.32
C ALA A 353 22.22 3.94 -33.11
N ALA A 354 22.33 5.18 -33.60
CA ALA A 354 21.24 6.13 -33.54
C ALA A 354 20.02 5.63 -34.34
N GLN A 355 18.84 5.76 -33.73
CA GLN A 355 17.56 5.43 -34.37
C GLN A 355 16.75 6.71 -34.58
N THR A 356 15.70 6.68 -35.40
CA THR A 356 14.75 7.80 -35.50
C THR A 356 13.53 7.50 -34.65
N VAL A 357 13.29 8.32 -33.63
CA VAL A 357 12.04 8.34 -32.87
C VAL A 357 11.28 9.61 -33.23
N ASN A 358 10.06 9.44 -33.76
CA ASN A 358 9.12 10.54 -34.02
C ASN A 358 7.72 10.05 -33.69
N TRP A 359 7.34 10.13 -32.42
CA TRP A 359 6.10 9.58 -31.91
C TRP A 359 5.12 10.69 -31.50
N GLY A 360 3.83 10.42 -31.68
CA GLY A 360 2.74 11.25 -31.16
C GLY A 360 1.91 10.44 -30.16
N LEU A 361 2.06 10.73 -28.88
CA LEU A 361 1.31 10.08 -27.81
C LEU A 361 0.09 10.93 -27.41
N PRO A 362 -0.95 10.33 -26.81
CA PRO A 362 -2.03 11.10 -26.18
C PRO A 362 -1.47 12.04 -25.11
N GLY A 363 -1.68 13.35 -25.25
CA GLY A 363 -1.21 14.34 -24.27
C GLY A 363 -2.09 14.46 -23.02
N ASN A 364 -3.31 13.92 -23.09
CA ASN A 364 -4.21 13.72 -21.95
C ASN A 364 -4.83 12.32 -22.06
N PRO A 365 -4.08 11.27 -21.66
CA PRO A 365 -4.51 9.89 -21.81
C PRO A 365 -5.75 9.60 -20.93
N GLY A 366 -6.69 8.85 -21.50
CA GLY A 366 -7.88 8.36 -20.80
C GLY A 366 -7.76 6.88 -20.50
N VAL A 367 -8.28 6.45 -19.35
CA VAL A 367 -8.38 5.03 -18.99
C VAL A 367 -9.36 4.35 -19.94
N ALA A 368 -8.89 3.34 -20.68
CA ALA A 368 -9.71 2.56 -21.59
C ALA A 368 -10.67 1.63 -20.85
N SER A 369 -11.77 1.24 -21.49
CA SER A 369 -12.74 0.31 -20.91
C SER A 369 -12.17 -1.09 -20.65
N GLN A 370 -11.14 -1.47 -21.40
CA GLN A 370 -10.41 -2.72 -21.26
C GLN A 370 -8.92 -2.45 -21.47
N PRO A 371 -8.03 -3.11 -20.71
CA PRO A 371 -6.60 -3.09 -21.00
C PRO A 371 -6.25 -3.62 -22.39
N THR A 372 -5.20 -3.05 -22.99
CA THR A 372 -4.63 -3.53 -24.25
C THR A 372 -3.30 -4.23 -23.95
N CYS A 373 -3.10 -5.41 -24.54
CA CYS A 373 -1.84 -6.13 -24.42
C CYS A 373 -0.65 -5.33 -25.01
N VAL A 374 0.56 -5.67 -24.57
CA VAL A 374 1.80 -5.15 -25.15
C VAL A 374 2.33 -6.10 -26.24
N ASN A 375 3.01 -5.56 -27.24
CA ASN A 375 3.76 -6.37 -28.20
C ASN A 375 5.22 -6.47 -27.76
N GLY A 376 5.95 -7.38 -28.39
CA GLY A 376 7.40 -7.36 -28.36
C GLY A 376 7.98 -6.04 -28.87
N GLY A 377 9.08 -5.60 -28.28
CA GLY A 377 9.75 -4.35 -28.62
C GLY A 377 9.30 -3.17 -27.78
N ALA A 378 9.34 -1.97 -28.36
CA ALA A 378 9.10 -0.73 -27.63
C ALA A 378 7.64 -0.60 -27.14
N ILE A 379 7.50 -0.35 -25.84
CA ILE A 379 6.24 -0.05 -25.14
C ILE A 379 6.20 1.38 -24.62
N GLY A 380 7.31 2.12 -24.74
CA GLY A 380 7.44 3.48 -24.26
C GLY A 380 8.84 4.03 -24.49
N ILE A 381 9.14 5.15 -23.84
CA ILE A 381 10.42 5.84 -23.89
C ILE A 381 10.74 6.47 -22.54
N LEU A 382 11.99 6.33 -22.09
CA LEU A 382 12.46 7.00 -20.88
C LEU A 382 12.97 8.40 -21.18
N LEU A 383 13.03 9.26 -20.16
CA LEU A 383 13.52 10.64 -20.27
C LEU A 383 15.03 10.74 -20.54
N THR A 384 15.74 9.60 -20.63
CA THR A 384 17.10 9.52 -21.17
C THR A 384 17.14 9.63 -22.70
N GLY A 385 15.99 9.55 -23.37
CA GLY A 385 15.85 9.52 -24.83
C GLY A 385 15.79 8.12 -25.43
N VAL A 386 15.85 7.07 -24.61
CA VAL A 386 15.99 5.69 -25.07
C VAL A 386 14.67 4.92 -24.93
N LYS A 387 14.36 4.08 -25.91
CA LYS A 387 13.18 3.21 -25.92
C LYS A 387 13.13 2.30 -24.69
N LEU A 388 11.94 2.14 -24.14
CA LEU A 388 11.60 1.15 -23.12
C LEU A 388 10.88 -0.01 -23.80
N TYR A 389 11.43 -1.22 -23.68
CA TYR A 389 10.83 -2.46 -24.14
C TYR A 389 10.04 -3.13 -23.02
N ASN A 390 9.20 -4.10 -23.39
CA ASN A 390 8.46 -4.92 -22.42
C ASN A 390 9.43 -5.75 -21.55
N ALA A 391 8.91 -6.40 -20.51
CA ALA A 391 9.74 -7.03 -19.47
C ALA A 391 10.49 -8.31 -19.90
N VAL A 392 10.26 -8.80 -21.12
CA VAL A 392 10.75 -10.09 -21.59
C VAL A 392 11.77 -9.96 -22.71
N ASP A 393 12.60 -10.99 -22.84
CA ASP A 393 13.62 -11.09 -23.89
C ASP A 393 13.09 -11.78 -25.16
N GLY A 394 13.94 -11.94 -26.16
CA GLY A 394 13.60 -12.58 -27.43
C GLY A 394 13.12 -14.04 -27.32
N GLU A 395 13.35 -14.71 -26.18
CA GLU A 395 12.94 -16.07 -25.88
C GLU A 395 11.78 -16.13 -24.85
N ASN A 396 11.11 -14.99 -24.62
CA ASN A 396 10.03 -14.80 -23.66
C ASN A 396 10.40 -15.09 -22.20
N ARG A 397 11.67 -14.87 -21.84
CA ARG A 397 12.17 -15.00 -20.47
C ARG A 397 12.24 -13.63 -19.83
N ASP A 398 12.33 -13.58 -18.51
CA ASP A 398 12.54 -12.34 -17.77
C ASP A 398 13.84 -11.64 -18.21
N ALA A 399 13.76 -10.59 -19.03
CA ALA A 399 14.93 -9.90 -19.56
C ALA A 399 15.76 -9.24 -18.45
N GLY A 400 15.11 -8.80 -17.38
CA GLY A 400 15.76 -8.24 -16.20
C GLY A 400 16.64 -9.27 -15.48
N ALA A 401 16.23 -10.54 -15.46
CA ALA A 401 17.01 -11.63 -14.88
C ALA A 401 18.02 -12.24 -15.86
N TRP A 402 17.64 -12.43 -17.13
CA TRP A 402 18.40 -13.21 -18.12
C TRP A 402 19.41 -12.38 -18.91
N GLU A 403 18.99 -11.28 -19.52
CA GLU A 403 19.84 -10.54 -20.47
C GLU A 403 20.98 -9.82 -19.76
N ILE A 404 22.18 -9.82 -20.35
CA ILE A 404 23.26 -9.01 -19.83
C ILE A 404 23.11 -7.58 -20.36
N GLN A 405 23.04 -6.66 -19.42
CA GLN A 405 22.91 -5.23 -19.68
C GLN A 405 24.18 -4.51 -19.23
N ASP A 406 24.37 -3.26 -19.64
CA ASP A 406 25.41 -2.41 -19.06
C ASP A 406 25.03 -1.90 -17.66
N SER A 407 25.92 -1.09 -17.05
CA SER A 407 25.71 -0.54 -15.71
C SER A 407 24.52 0.42 -15.59
N CYS A 408 23.99 0.86 -16.73
CA CYS A 408 22.77 1.65 -16.85
C CYS A 408 21.57 0.79 -17.28
N GLN A 409 21.68 -0.53 -17.22
CA GLN A 409 20.61 -1.51 -17.44
C GLN A 409 20.03 -1.52 -18.86
N GLY A 410 20.81 -1.07 -19.85
CA GLY A 410 20.42 -1.16 -21.26
C GLY A 410 21.35 -2.05 -22.09
N HIS A 411 20.88 -2.44 -23.26
CA HIS A 411 21.63 -3.23 -24.24
C HIS A 411 21.10 -3.01 -25.68
N PRO A 412 21.91 -3.24 -26.73
CA PRO A 412 21.46 -3.14 -28.11
C PRO A 412 20.85 -4.45 -28.64
N ASP A 413 19.82 -4.32 -29.49
CA ASP A 413 19.36 -5.41 -30.35
C ASP A 413 20.12 -5.46 -31.70
N SER A 414 19.76 -6.42 -32.56
CA SER A 414 20.37 -6.62 -33.88
C SER A 414 20.19 -5.48 -34.88
N SER A 415 19.25 -4.56 -34.64
CA SER A 415 19.07 -3.33 -35.42
C SER A 415 19.95 -2.17 -34.92
N GLY A 416 20.64 -2.40 -33.80
CA GLY A 416 21.43 -1.42 -33.07
C GLY A 416 20.61 -0.48 -32.19
N THR A 417 19.34 -0.81 -31.95
CA THR A 417 18.49 -0.07 -31.01
C THR A 417 18.93 -0.39 -29.59
N TYR A 418 19.48 0.59 -28.88
CA TYR A 418 19.74 0.48 -27.45
C TYR A 418 18.42 0.64 -26.70
N HIS A 419 18.12 -0.23 -25.75
CA HIS A 419 16.85 -0.20 -25.05
C HIS A 419 16.98 -0.74 -23.63
N TYR A 420 15.96 -0.47 -22.80
CA TYR A 420 15.83 -1.02 -21.46
C TYR A 420 14.60 -1.93 -21.38
N HIS A 421 14.62 -2.90 -20.47
CA HIS A 421 13.44 -3.71 -20.09
C HIS A 421 12.85 -3.32 -18.72
N ASN A 422 13.52 -2.39 -18.04
CA ASN A 422 13.14 -1.82 -16.76
C ASN A 422 13.60 -0.35 -16.72
N VAL A 423 13.19 0.43 -15.72
CA VAL A 423 13.70 1.80 -15.60
C VAL A 423 15.18 1.80 -15.21
N SER A 424 15.99 2.47 -16.04
CA SER A 424 17.44 2.61 -15.84
C SER A 424 17.79 3.32 -14.52
N THR A 425 18.85 2.89 -13.87
CA THR A 425 19.49 3.56 -12.72
C THR A 425 20.10 4.90 -13.12
N CYS A 426 20.38 5.08 -14.41
CA CYS A 426 20.98 6.25 -15.00
C CYS A 426 19.96 7.27 -15.50
N VAL A 427 18.65 7.06 -15.24
CA VAL A 427 17.67 8.14 -15.45
C VAL A 427 18.06 9.37 -14.61
N PRO A 428 17.97 10.59 -15.18
CA PRO A 428 18.43 11.80 -14.50
C PRO A 428 17.52 12.19 -13.32
N GLN A 429 16.25 11.78 -13.33
CA GLN A 429 15.31 12.05 -12.26
C GLN A 429 15.60 11.16 -11.04
N LYS A 430 15.65 11.76 -9.86
CA LYS A 430 15.96 11.07 -8.60
C LYS A 430 14.83 11.23 -7.59
N ASP A 431 14.59 10.17 -6.83
CA ASP A 431 13.63 10.17 -5.74
C ASP A 431 14.03 11.18 -4.66
N THR A 432 13.02 11.80 -4.06
CA THR A 432 13.17 12.64 -2.86
C THR A 432 12.51 11.91 -1.70
N ALA A 433 13.22 11.79 -0.58
CA ALA A 433 12.70 11.08 0.59
C ALA A 433 11.34 11.66 1.04
N GLY A 434 10.37 10.76 1.28
CA GLY A 434 9.01 11.13 1.68
C GLY A 434 8.12 11.68 0.56
N GLN A 435 8.60 11.72 -0.68
CA GLN A 435 7.85 12.21 -1.84
C GLN A 435 7.56 11.08 -2.83
N HIS A 436 6.48 11.25 -3.59
CA HIS A 436 6.22 10.44 -4.78
C HIS A 436 7.40 10.53 -5.75
N SER A 437 7.74 9.41 -6.40
CA SER A 437 8.80 9.37 -7.40
C SER A 437 8.54 10.38 -8.53
N PRO A 438 9.58 10.94 -9.15
CA PRO A 438 9.40 11.79 -10.33
C PRO A 438 8.98 10.96 -11.55
N LEU A 439 8.47 11.66 -12.56
CA LEU A 439 8.26 11.10 -13.90
C LEU A 439 9.61 10.69 -14.50
N VAL A 440 9.70 9.47 -15.04
CA VAL A 440 10.92 8.90 -15.65
C VAL A 440 10.74 8.50 -17.11
N GLY A 441 9.51 8.48 -17.62
CA GLY A 441 9.22 8.17 -19.01
C GLY A 441 7.74 8.26 -19.37
N TYR A 442 7.41 7.90 -20.61
CA TYR A 442 6.04 7.83 -21.11
C TYR A 442 5.79 6.45 -21.76
N ALA A 443 4.64 5.86 -21.46
CA ALA A 443 4.16 4.67 -22.13
C ALA A 443 3.49 5.02 -23.47
N ALA A 444 3.38 4.06 -24.39
CA ALA A 444 2.82 4.26 -25.72
C ALA A 444 1.36 4.78 -25.71
N ASP A 445 0.62 4.57 -24.63
CA ASP A 445 -0.74 5.07 -24.43
C ASP A 445 -0.81 6.50 -23.86
N GLY A 446 0.34 7.14 -23.65
CA GLY A 446 0.48 8.53 -23.21
C GLY A 446 0.53 8.71 -21.70
N PHE A 447 0.26 7.66 -20.91
CA PHE A 447 0.41 7.76 -19.46
C PHE A 447 1.89 7.87 -19.05
N GLY A 448 2.13 8.62 -17.98
CA GLY A 448 3.45 8.74 -17.39
C GLY A 448 3.91 7.46 -16.72
N ILE A 449 5.21 7.21 -16.76
CA ILE A 449 5.90 6.16 -16.00
C ILE A 449 6.70 6.88 -14.91
N TYR A 450 6.48 6.51 -13.65
CA TYR A 450 7.13 7.08 -12.48
C TYR A 450 8.05 6.06 -11.82
N GLY A 451 8.97 6.52 -10.96
CA GLY A 451 9.83 5.64 -10.15
C GLY A 451 9.05 4.77 -9.14
N ASN A 452 9.76 4.09 -8.24
CA ASN A 452 9.17 3.08 -7.35
C ASN A 452 8.31 3.64 -6.21
N LEU A 453 8.48 4.91 -5.87
CA LEU A 453 7.84 5.50 -4.70
C LEU A 453 6.47 6.08 -5.05
N GLY A 454 5.44 5.61 -4.36
CA GLY A 454 4.09 6.17 -4.39
C GLY A 454 3.92 7.35 -3.43
N GLN A 455 2.68 7.63 -3.04
CA GLN A 455 2.34 8.71 -2.10
C GLN A 455 3.17 8.61 -0.82
N ASN A 456 3.62 9.76 -0.30
CA ASN A 456 4.45 9.87 0.91
C ASN A 456 5.80 9.14 0.85
N GLY A 457 6.29 8.78 -0.34
CA GLY A 457 7.58 8.11 -0.50
C GLY A 457 7.56 6.62 -0.17
N ALA A 458 6.37 6.00 -0.14
CA ALA A 458 6.22 4.56 0.07
C ALA A 458 6.74 3.76 -1.13
N ALA A 459 7.62 2.79 -0.89
CA ALA A 459 8.08 1.88 -1.93
C ALA A 459 6.94 0.93 -2.35
N LEU A 460 6.59 0.92 -3.63
CA LEU A 460 5.51 0.08 -4.15
C LEU A 460 5.98 -1.33 -4.51
N THR A 461 5.06 -2.28 -4.36
CA THR A 461 5.18 -3.67 -4.79
C THR A 461 4.06 -3.99 -5.80
N ASN A 462 4.10 -5.16 -6.42
CA ASN A 462 3.00 -5.63 -7.26
C ASN A 462 1.66 -5.66 -6.51
N ALA A 463 1.68 -5.87 -5.19
CA ALA A 463 0.46 -5.92 -4.39
C ALA A 463 -0.20 -4.54 -4.18
N ASP A 464 0.47 -3.45 -4.59
CA ASP A 464 -0.03 -2.07 -4.50
C ASP A 464 -0.47 -1.52 -5.86
N LEU A 465 -0.29 -2.29 -6.94
CA LEU A 465 -0.54 -1.91 -8.33
C LEU A 465 -1.64 -2.78 -8.96
N ASP A 466 -2.27 -2.26 -10.01
CA ASP A 466 -3.30 -2.95 -10.78
C ASP A 466 -2.73 -3.97 -11.78
N GLU A 467 -3.60 -4.62 -12.54
CA GLU A 467 -3.23 -5.63 -13.53
C GLU A 467 -2.32 -5.12 -14.66
N CYS A 468 -2.23 -3.81 -14.86
CA CYS A 468 -1.35 -3.17 -15.83
C CYS A 468 -0.12 -2.51 -15.19
N HIS A 469 0.10 -2.77 -13.90
CA HIS A 469 1.26 -2.27 -13.15
C HIS A 469 1.25 -0.75 -12.95
N GLY A 470 0.05 -0.19 -12.78
CA GLY A 470 -0.13 1.20 -12.40
C GLY A 470 -1.26 1.36 -11.39
N HIS A 471 -1.63 2.61 -11.11
CA HIS A 471 -2.80 2.93 -10.30
C HIS A 471 -3.23 4.38 -10.51
N THR A 472 -4.33 4.80 -9.89
CA THR A 472 -4.81 6.18 -9.95
C THR A 472 -4.68 6.86 -8.60
N HIS A 473 -3.95 7.97 -8.56
CA HIS A 473 -3.97 8.90 -7.42
C HIS A 473 -3.54 10.31 -7.86
N ALA A 474 -3.45 11.24 -6.91
CA ALA A 474 -3.06 12.62 -7.18
C ALA A 474 -1.54 12.75 -7.48
N ILE A 475 -1.22 13.11 -8.72
CA ILE A 475 0.15 13.34 -9.19
C ILE A 475 0.29 14.73 -9.82
N THR A 476 1.51 15.26 -9.86
CA THR A 476 1.80 16.51 -10.56
C THR A 476 2.13 16.21 -12.02
N VAL A 477 1.27 16.70 -12.93
CA VAL A 477 1.44 16.60 -14.38
C VAL A 477 1.51 18.03 -14.93
N ASN A 478 2.61 18.38 -15.61
CA ASN A 478 2.83 19.71 -16.18
C ASN A 478 2.64 20.86 -15.15
N GLY A 479 3.07 20.64 -13.91
CA GLY A 479 2.97 21.63 -12.83
C GLY A 479 1.59 21.74 -12.17
N VAL A 480 0.63 20.90 -12.55
CA VAL A 480 -0.72 20.86 -11.96
C VAL A 480 -0.97 19.52 -11.30
N THR A 481 -1.50 19.53 -10.09
CA THR A 481 -1.94 18.30 -9.41
C THR A 481 -3.25 17.80 -10.03
N VAL A 482 -3.23 16.58 -10.56
CA VAL A 482 -4.37 15.90 -11.17
C VAL A 482 -4.51 14.51 -10.58
N ASN A 483 -5.74 14.04 -10.39
CA ASN A 483 -6.00 12.65 -10.06
C ASN A 483 -6.04 11.84 -11.36
N GLN A 484 -4.93 11.19 -11.71
CA GLN A 484 -4.75 10.53 -13.00
C GLN A 484 -4.08 9.17 -12.84
N TYR A 485 -4.46 8.22 -13.68
CA TYR A 485 -3.77 6.94 -13.78
C TYR A 485 -2.32 7.13 -14.25
N HIS A 486 -1.39 6.34 -13.74
CA HIS A 486 0.00 6.32 -14.16
C HIS A 486 0.66 4.99 -13.79
N TYR A 487 1.76 4.67 -14.46
CA TYR A 487 2.54 3.47 -14.20
C TYR A 487 3.66 3.73 -13.21
N HIS A 488 4.09 2.68 -12.51
CA HIS A 488 5.23 2.71 -11.61
C HIS A 488 6.33 1.76 -12.04
N ALA A 489 7.57 2.16 -11.80
CA ALA A 489 8.74 1.34 -12.00
C ALA A 489 9.10 0.63 -10.69
N THR A 490 8.91 -0.68 -10.60
CA THR A 490 9.16 -1.47 -9.38
C THR A 490 10.33 -2.44 -9.55
N LYS A 491 10.70 -3.12 -8.45
CA LYS A 491 11.74 -4.16 -8.45
C LYS A 491 11.23 -5.54 -8.88
N GLU A 492 9.92 -5.74 -8.87
CA GLU A 492 9.29 -7.01 -9.24
C GLU A 492 8.91 -6.99 -10.72
N PHE A 493 9.00 -8.14 -11.39
CA PHE A 493 8.46 -8.33 -12.73
C PHE A 493 6.96 -7.95 -12.77
N PRO A 494 6.45 -7.28 -13.83
CA PRO A 494 7.10 -6.88 -15.10
C PRO A 494 7.90 -5.58 -15.05
N TYR A 495 8.29 -5.09 -13.87
CA TYR A 495 9.07 -3.88 -13.60
C TYR A 495 8.42 -2.56 -13.97
N THR A 496 7.65 -2.51 -15.06
CA THR A 496 6.96 -1.32 -15.58
C THR A 496 5.63 -1.76 -16.20
N VAL A 497 5.26 -1.27 -17.38
CA VAL A 497 3.94 -1.48 -18.02
C VAL A 497 3.66 -2.97 -18.26
N GLY A 498 2.73 -3.54 -17.50
CA GLY A 498 2.25 -4.93 -17.69
C GLY A 498 1.21 -5.05 -18.81
N CYS A 499 0.41 -4.01 -19.01
CA CYS A 499 -0.47 -3.76 -20.14
C CYS A 499 -0.71 -2.28 -20.32
N PHE A 500 -1.22 -1.87 -21.48
CA PHE A 500 -1.69 -0.50 -21.66
C PHE A 500 -3.09 -0.35 -21.04
N ARG A 501 -3.21 0.51 -20.03
CA ARG A 501 -4.46 0.93 -19.43
C ARG A 501 -5.20 1.97 -20.27
N GLY A 502 -4.49 2.71 -21.13
CA GLY A 502 -5.04 3.64 -22.11
C GLY A 502 -5.17 3.04 -23.51
N THR A 503 -5.33 3.89 -24.52
CA THR A 503 -5.29 3.49 -25.94
C THR A 503 -3.89 3.76 -26.50
N PRO A 504 -3.08 2.72 -26.79
CA PRO A 504 -1.71 2.90 -27.25
C PRO A 504 -1.66 3.55 -28.63
N ALA A 505 -0.77 4.53 -28.78
CA ALA A 505 -0.35 5.03 -30.09
C ALA A 505 0.45 3.96 -30.83
N GLN A 506 0.44 4.05 -32.17
CA GLN A 506 1.33 3.24 -32.98
C GLN A 506 2.75 3.83 -32.92
N ILE A 507 3.59 3.21 -32.11
CA ILE A 507 5.01 3.53 -32.00
C ILE A 507 5.82 2.48 -32.76
N ARG A 508 6.71 2.93 -33.65
CA ARG A 508 7.66 2.08 -34.39
C ARG A 508 9.05 2.69 -34.25
#